data_AF-A0A353LU19-F1
#
_entry.id   AF-A0A353LU19-F1
#
_cell.length_a   1.000
_cell.length_b   1.000
_cell.length_c   1.000
_cell.angle_alpha   90.00
_cell.angle_beta   90.00
_cell.angle_gamma   90.00
#
_symmetry.space_group_name_H-M   'P 1'
#
loop_
_entity.id
_entity.type
_entity.pdbx_description
1 polymer ?
#
loop_
_entity_poly.entity_id
_entity_poly.type
_entity_poly.pdbx_seq_one_letter_code
_entity_poly.pdbx_strand_id
1 'polypeptide(L)'
;MLSIEDAKKAAASEGISEAMAPLSVFRILLKNPPLARELGNTLNMLLFQGNQLDARLRELIIMRIGWVTGSCYEWTQHWRVCMQLDIPEEVVLACRSWENADVLTDADRAVLRATDETLDSGRISPQTWAECAKHIKNDAE
;
A
#
# COMPACT_ATOMS: atom_id res chain seq x y z
N MET A 1 -17.80 9.84 -9.23
CA MET A 1 -17.00 8.78 -9.89
C MET A 1 -17.80 8.21 -11.06
N LEU A 2 -17.17 7.65 -12.08
CA LEU A 2 -17.87 6.93 -13.16
C LEU A 2 -18.66 5.73 -12.61
N SER A 3 -19.66 5.23 -13.33
CA SER A 3 -20.26 3.92 -13.02
C SER A 3 -19.20 2.81 -13.20
N ILE A 4 -19.44 1.61 -12.67
CA ILE A 4 -18.50 0.49 -12.88
C ILE A 4 -18.40 0.15 -14.37
N GLU A 5 -19.53 0.17 -15.08
CA GLU A 5 -19.58 -0.11 -16.52
C GLU A 5 -18.82 0.95 -17.33
N ASP A 6 -19.08 2.23 -17.08
CA ASP A 6 -18.38 3.32 -17.77
C ASP A 6 -16.87 3.31 -17.48
N ALA A 7 -16.48 2.98 -16.24
CA ALA A 7 -15.08 2.87 -15.89
C ALA A 7 -14.40 1.72 -16.62
N LYS A 8 -15.03 0.54 -16.74
CA LYS A 8 -14.48 -0.57 -17.54
C LYS A 8 -14.31 -0.19 -19.00
N LYS A 9 -15.31 0.49 -19.57
CA LYS A 9 -15.25 0.97 -20.96
C LYS A 9 -14.13 1.99 -21.17
N ALA A 10 -13.96 2.94 -20.26
CA ALA A 10 -12.91 3.95 -20.33
C ALA A 10 -11.51 3.38 -20.06
N ALA A 11 -11.39 2.36 -19.18
CA ALA A 11 -10.13 1.72 -18.85
C ALA A 11 -9.55 0.91 -20.03
N ALA A 12 -10.42 0.32 -20.86
CA ALA A 12 -10.01 -0.53 -21.99
C ALA A 12 -9.09 0.19 -22.99
N SER A 13 -9.29 1.49 -23.22
CA SER A 13 -8.44 2.29 -24.12
C SER A 13 -7.13 2.76 -23.47
N GLU A 14 -7.00 2.60 -22.15
CA GLU A 14 -5.87 3.13 -21.36
C GLU A 14 -4.93 2.05 -20.83
N GLY A 15 -5.18 0.78 -21.13
CA GLY A 15 -4.36 -0.34 -20.63
C GLY A 15 -4.52 -0.61 -19.12
N ILE A 16 -5.57 -0.06 -18.49
CA ILE A 16 -5.88 -0.32 -17.09
C ILE A 16 -6.65 -1.64 -17.00
N SER A 17 -6.22 -2.54 -16.11
CA SER A 17 -6.83 -3.87 -16.00
C SER A 17 -8.32 -3.81 -15.59
N GLU A 18 -9.10 -4.79 -16.06
CA GLU A 18 -10.51 -4.91 -15.68
C GLU A 18 -10.72 -5.14 -14.17
N ALA A 19 -9.70 -5.62 -13.47
CA ALA A 19 -9.71 -5.78 -12.02
C ALA A 19 -9.55 -4.44 -11.28
N MET A 20 -8.79 -3.50 -11.86
CA MET A 20 -8.53 -2.19 -11.26
C MET A 20 -9.61 -1.17 -11.62
N ALA A 21 -10.18 -1.22 -12.83
CA ALA A 21 -11.18 -0.27 -13.30
C ALA A 21 -12.39 -0.06 -12.36
N PRO A 22 -12.92 -1.10 -11.65
CA PRO A 22 -14.03 -0.93 -10.72
C PRO A 22 -13.68 -0.26 -9.38
N LEU A 23 -12.39 -0.14 -9.02
CA LEU A 23 -11.97 0.48 -7.77
C LEU A 23 -12.30 1.97 -7.77
N SER A 24 -12.69 2.53 -6.62
CA SER A 24 -13.16 3.92 -6.58
C SER A 24 -12.13 4.93 -7.06
N VAL A 25 -10.85 4.67 -6.76
CA VAL A 25 -9.72 5.48 -7.24
C VAL A 25 -9.70 5.58 -8.77
N PHE A 26 -9.79 4.45 -9.49
CA PHE A 26 -9.80 4.43 -10.95
C PHE A 26 -11.10 5.00 -11.53
N ARG A 27 -12.25 4.73 -10.91
CA ARG A 27 -13.53 5.34 -11.32
C ARG A 27 -13.53 6.87 -11.19
N ILE A 28 -12.68 7.45 -10.34
CA ILE A 28 -12.49 8.90 -10.24
C ILE A 28 -11.47 9.36 -11.30
N LEU A 29 -10.29 8.72 -11.35
CA LEU A 29 -9.21 9.09 -12.26
C LEU A 29 -9.61 9.01 -13.73
N LEU A 30 -10.42 8.01 -14.12
CA LEU A 30 -10.87 7.80 -15.50
C LEU A 30 -11.78 8.91 -16.05
N LYS A 31 -12.17 9.90 -15.24
CA LYS A 31 -12.67 11.17 -15.77
C LYS A 31 -11.62 11.95 -16.57
N ASN A 32 -10.34 11.62 -16.38
CA ASN A 32 -9.19 12.04 -17.16
C ASN A 32 -8.37 10.77 -17.53
N PRO A 33 -8.70 10.10 -18.66
CA PRO A 33 -8.11 8.81 -19.02
C PRO A 33 -6.56 8.81 -19.11
N PRO A 34 -5.89 9.82 -19.72
CA PRO A 34 -4.44 9.89 -19.71
C PRO A 34 -3.83 9.92 -18.31
N LEU A 35 -4.43 10.67 -17.37
CA LEU A 35 -3.97 10.68 -15.97
C LEU A 35 -4.15 9.31 -15.30
N ALA A 36 -5.29 8.65 -15.56
CA ALA A 36 -5.57 7.32 -15.02
C ALA A 36 -4.54 6.29 -15.51
N ARG A 37 -4.12 6.38 -16.77
CA ARG A 37 -3.08 5.52 -17.34
C ARG A 37 -1.75 5.69 -16.63
N GLU A 38 -1.26 6.92 -16.51
CA GLU A 38 0.05 7.17 -15.87
C GLU A 38 0.07 6.69 -14.42
N LEU A 39 -0.96 7.03 -13.63
CA LEU A 39 -1.08 6.55 -12.25
C LEU A 39 -1.27 5.03 -12.18
N GLY A 40 -2.05 4.45 -13.09
CA GLY A 40 -2.25 3.01 -13.17
C GLY A 40 -0.96 2.25 -13.42
N ASN A 41 -0.11 2.74 -14.34
CA ASN A 41 1.19 2.16 -14.62
C ASN A 41 2.12 2.25 -13.40
N THR A 42 2.16 3.41 -12.73
CA THR A 42 2.96 3.59 -11.50
C THR A 42 2.51 2.63 -10.41
N LEU A 43 1.20 2.54 -10.14
CA LEU A 43 0.66 1.61 -9.14
C LEU A 43 0.93 0.15 -9.52
N ASN A 44 0.83 -0.21 -10.80
CA ASN A 44 1.11 -1.57 -11.25
C ASN A 44 2.58 -1.96 -11.00
N MET A 45 3.51 -1.04 -11.22
CA MET A 45 4.92 -1.27 -10.91
C MET A 45 5.16 -1.39 -9.40
N LEU A 46 4.62 -0.48 -8.59
CA LEU A 46 4.81 -0.45 -7.14
C LEU A 46 4.10 -1.58 -6.41
N LEU A 47 3.02 -2.14 -6.98
CA LEU A 47 2.19 -3.14 -6.31
C LEU A 47 2.32 -4.56 -6.88
N PHE A 48 2.77 -4.74 -8.11
CA PHE A 48 2.77 -6.08 -8.71
C PHE A 48 4.07 -6.43 -9.42
N GLN A 49 4.52 -5.61 -10.37
CA GLN A 49 5.59 -6.01 -11.29
C GLN A 49 7.02 -5.72 -10.79
N GLY A 50 7.23 -4.60 -10.11
CA GLY A 50 8.55 -4.13 -9.68
C GLY A 50 8.76 -4.16 -8.17
N ASN A 51 7.78 -4.65 -7.40
CA ASN A 51 7.87 -4.64 -5.96
C ASN A 51 8.71 -5.82 -5.45
N GLN A 52 9.79 -5.51 -4.73
CA GLN A 52 10.66 -6.50 -4.09
C GLN A 52 10.36 -6.66 -2.60
N LEU A 53 9.53 -5.78 -2.04
CA LEU A 53 9.12 -5.86 -0.64
C LEU A 53 8.10 -6.98 -0.46
N ASP A 54 8.28 -7.75 0.61
CA ASP A 54 7.31 -8.75 1.06
C ASP A 54 5.89 -8.15 1.10
N ALA A 55 4.92 -8.91 0.60
CA ALA A 55 3.55 -8.43 0.43
C ALA A 55 2.91 -8.06 1.78
N ARG A 56 3.18 -8.82 2.85
CA ARG A 56 2.69 -8.51 4.19
C ARG A 56 3.30 -7.21 4.69
N LEU A 57 4.63 -7.06 4.63
CA LEU A 57 5.28 -5.82 5.07
C LEU A 57 4.76 -4.60 4.33
N ARG A 58 4.56 -4.72 3.01
CA ARG A 58 3.97 -3.64 2.21
C ARG A 58 2.57 -3.27 2.68
N GLU A 59 1.69 -4.24 2.91
CA GLU A 59 0.34 -3.94 3.38
C GLU A 59 0.37 -3.26 4.76
N LEU A 60 1.26 -3.65 5.67
CA LEU A 60 1.38 -2.95 6.98
C LEU A 60 1.80 -1.49 6.82
N ILE A 61 2.70 -1.18 5.87
CA ILE A 61 3.05 0.21 5.51
C ILE A 61 1.81 0.96 5.01
N ILE A 62 1.08 0.39 4.04
CA ILE A 62 -0.10 1.04 3.45
C ILE A 62 -1.18 1.25 4.50
N MET A 63 -1.44 0.25 5.33
CA MET A 63 -2.38 0.35 6.43
C MET A 63 -1.94 1.47 7.39
N ARG A 64 -0.69 1.49 7.85
CA ARG A 64 -0.20 2.55 8.75
C ARG A 64 -0.37 3.94 8.16
N ILE A 65 -0.03 4.15 6.89
CA ILE A 65 -0.26 5.42 6.18
C ILE A 65 -1.76 5.74 6.17
N GLY A 66 -2.61 4.79 5.82
CA GLY A 66 -4.07 4.97 5.79
C GLY A 66 -4.64 5.37 7.15
N TRP A 67 -4.11 4.82 8.25
CA TRP A 67 -4.50 5.18 9.61
C TRP A 67 -4.05 6.58 9.99
N VAL A 68 -2.76 6.89 9.85
CA VAL A 68 -2.16 8.17 10.26
C VAL A 68 -2.75 9.33 9.46
N THR A 69 -3.02 9.12 8.17
CA THR A 69 -3.63 10.15 7.29
C THR A 69 -5.15 10.22 7.38
N GLY A 70 -5.81 9.32 8.13
CA GLY A 70 -7.26 9.26 8.22
C GLY A 70 -7.96 8.83 6.93
N SER A 71 -7.26 8.13 6.03
CA SER A 71 -7.83 7.67 4.76
C SER A 71 -8.72 6.43 4.96
N CYS A 72 -10.02 6.67 5.15
CA CYS A 72 -11.00 5.58 5.24
C CYS A 72 -11.03 4.69 4.00
N TYR A 73 -10.80 5.28 2.82
CA TYR A 73 -10.78 4.52 1.56
C TYR A 73 -9.61 3.55 1.53
N GLU A 74 -8.38 4.03 1.75
CA GLU A 74 -7.19 3.18 1.71
C GLU A 74 -7.26 2.09 2.78
N TRP A 75 -7.65 2.46 4.00
CA TRP A 75 -7.81 1.49 5.08
C TRP A 75 -8.84 0.40 4.74
N THR A 76 -9.96 0.74 4.10
CA THR A 76 -11.00 -0.23 3.73
C THR A 76 -10.59 -1.09 2.53
N GLN A 77 -9.95 -0.51 1.51
CA GLN A 77 -9.50 -1.28 0.34
C GLN A 77 -8.40 -2.25 0.72
N HIS A 78 -7.40 -1.77 1.46
CA HIS A 78 -6.24 -2.57 1.83
C HIS A 78 -6.52 -3.55 2.98
N TRP A 79 -7.55 -3.31 3.80
CA TRP A 79 -8.07 -4.35 4.70
C TRP A 79 -8.44 -5.62 3.91
N ARG A 80 -9.15 -5.48 2.78
CA ARG A 80 -9.53 -6.63 1.95
C ARG A 80 -8.31 -7.34 1.38
N VAL A 81 -7.27 -6.60 0.99
CA VAL A 81 -6.01 -7.16 0.49
C VAL A 81 -5.27 -7.89 1.61
N CYS A 82 -5.21 -7.34 2.82
CA CYS A 82 -4.62 -8.01 3.98
C CYS A 82 -5.29 -9.37 4.25
N MET A 83 -6.62 -9.44 4.19
CA MET A 83 -7.36 -10.68 4.37
C MET A 83 -7.10 -11.69 3.25
N GLN A 84 -6.93 -11.23 2.01
CA GLN A 84 -6.57 -12.10 0.89
C GLN A 84 -5.14 -12.66 0.98
N LEU A 85 -4.27 -11.99 1.73
CA LEU A 85 -2.90 -12.42 2.03
C LEU A 85 -2.80 -13.23 3.34
N ASP A 86 -3.94 -13.58 3.94
CA ASP A 86 -4.02 -14.29 5.22
C ASP A 86 -3.24 -13.60 6.36
N ILE A 87 -3.14 -12.26 6.33
CA ILE A 87 -2.59 -11.49 7.44
C ILE A 87 -3.61 -11.50 8.58
N PRO A 88 -3.25 -11.95 9.80
CA PRO A 88 -4.20 -11.98 10.91
C PRO A 88 -4.75 -10.59 11.24
N GLU A 89 -6.04 -10.50 11.56
CA GLU A 89 -6.71 -9.22 11.81
C GLU A 89 -6.03 -8.43 12.94
N GLU A 90 -5.60 -9.13 14.00
CA GLU A 90 -4.90 -8.53 15.14
C GLU A 90 -3.58 -7.86 14.76
N VAL A 91 -2.88 -8.37 13.74
CA VAL A 91 -1.67 -7.75 13.20
C VAL A 91 -2.02 -6.47 12.45
N VAL A 92 -3.04 -6.50 11.59
CA VAL A 92 -3.48 -5.32 10.83
C VAL A 92 -3.97 -4.22 11.77
N LEU A 93 -4.72 -4.59 12.80
CA LEU A 93 -5.20 -3.67 13.83
C LEU A 93 -4.04 -3.10 14.67
N ALA A 94 -3.01 -3.91 14.95
CA ALA A 94 -1.83 -3.47 15.68
C ALA A 94 -1.09 -2.31 15.00
N CYS A 95 -1.17 -2.16 13.67
CA CYS A 95 -0.58 -1.01 12.96
C CYS A 95 -1.08 0.35 13.48
N ARG A 96 -2.26 0.41 14.12
CA ARG A 96 -2.82 1.65 14.69
C ARG A 96 -2.02 2.17 15.89
N SER A 97 -1.43 1.26 16.65
CA SER A 97 -0.69 1.52 17.90
C SER A 97 0.46 0.52 18.07
N TRP A 98 1.33 0.46 17.05
CA TRP A 98 2.25 -0.65 16.84
C TRP A 98 3.35 -0.79 17.90
N GLU A 99 3.73 0.31 18.56
CA GLU A 99 4.82 0.30 19.56
C GLU A 99 4.53 -0.67 20.71
N ASN A 100 3.26 -0.81 21.11
CA ASN A 100 2.82 -1.61 22.26
C ASN A 100 2.26 -2.99 21.87
N ALA A 101 2.36 -3.40 20.60
CA ALA A 101 1.66 -4.58 20.11
C ALA A 101 2.55 -5.83 20.05
N ASP A 102 2.34 -6.78 20.95
CA ASP A 102 3.15 -8.00 21.06
C ASP A 102 3.02 -8.96 19.85
N VAL A 103 1.96 -8.79 19.05
CA VAL A 103 1.70 -9.63 17.87
C VAL A 103 2.57 -9.28 16.66
N LEU A 104 3.33 -8.20 16.72
CA LEU A 104 4.18 -7.72 15.62
C LEU A 104 5.59 -8.28 15.73
N THR A 105 6.10 -8.77 14.59
CA THR A 105 7.50 -9.19 14.46
C THR A 105 8.45 -7.99 14.40
N ASP A 106 9.75 -8.24 14.55
CA ASP A 106 10.77 -7.19 14.42
C ASP A 106 10.75 -6.54 13.02
N ALA A 107 10.51 -7.34 11.97
CA ALA A 107 10.35 -6.84 10.62
C ALA A 107 9.14 -5.91 10.48
N ASP A 108 7.99 -6.29 11.06
CA ASP A 108 6.77 -5.46 11.06
C ASP A 108 7.05 -4.12 11.78
N ARG A 109 7.71 -4.16 12.94
CA ARG A 109 8.04 -2.95 13.72
C ARG A 109 9.04 -2.05 12.99
N ALA A 110 10.02 -2.61 12.29
CA ALA A 110 10.99 -1.84 11.51
C ALA A 110 10.31 -1.03 10.40
N VAL A 111 9.42 -1.66 9.61
CA VAL A 111 8.72 -0.95 8.52
C VAL A 111 7.70 0.07 9.04
N LEU A 112 7.03 -0.21 10.16
CA LEU A 112 6.09 0.73 10.79
C LEU A 112 6.82 1.96 11.34
N ARG A 113 7.98 1.77 11.97
CA ARG A 113 8.83 2.89 12.40
C ARG A 113 9.34 3.71 11.21
N ALA A 114 9.81 3.06 10.15
CA ALA A 114 10.26 3.74 8.94
C ALA A 114 9.13 4.55 8.28
N THR A 115 7.91 4.01 8.32
CA THR A 115 6.70 4.69 7.83
C THR A 115 6.42 5.96 8.61
N ASP A 116 6.40 5.88 9.95
CA ASP A 116 6.14 7.02 10.81
C ASP A 116 7.24 8.10 10.67
N GLU A 117 8.53 7.73 10.67
CA GLU A 117 9.62 8.70 10.46
C GLU A 117 9.52 9.42 9.10
N THR A 118 9.10 8.69 8.06
CA THR A 118 8.90 9.25 6.72
C THR A 118 7.72 10.22 6.70
N LEU A 119 6.62 9.90 7.36
CA LEU A 119 5.46 10.78 7.46
C LEU A 119 5.75 12.04 8.30
N ASP A 120 6.49 11.89 9.40
CA ASP A 120 6.77 12.97 10.34
C ASP A 120 7.88 13.91 9.86
N SER A 121 8.93 13.35 9.25
CA SER A 121 10.17 14.09 8.95
C SER A 121 10.64 14.00 7.50
N GLY A 122 9.92 13.25 6.65
CA GLY A 122 10.25 13.07 5.23
C GLY A 122 11.47 12.18 4.98
N ARG A 123 11.98 11.48 6.00
CA ARG A 123 13.18 10.63 5.90
C ARG A 123 13.14 9.48 6.91
N ILE A 124 13.85 8.41 6.57
CA ILE A 124 14.15 7.31 7.49
C ILE A 124 15.49 7.62 8.18
N SER A 125 15.56 7.42 9.49
CA SER A 125 16.79 7.59 10.27
C SER A 125 17.80 6.47 9.96
N PRO A 126 19.12 6.70 10.12
CA PRO A 126 20.12 5.65 9.89
C PRO A 126 19.91 4.41 10.78
N GLN A 127 19.42 4.61 12.01
CA GLN A 127 19.12 3.51 12.93
C GLN A 127 17.95 2.68 12.41
N THR A 128 16.82 3.31 12.06
CA THR A 128 15.65 2.60 11.53
C THR A 128 15.96 1.95 10.19
N TRP A 129 16.76 2.58 9.34
CA TRP A 129 17.25 1.99 8.09
C TRP A 129 18.05 0.70 8.35
N ALA A 130 18.98 0.73 9.31
CA ALA A 130 19.78 -0.45 9.66
C ALA A 130 18.91 -1.60 10.20
N GLU A 131 17.85 -1.30 10.95
CA GLU A 131 16.88 -2.33 11.37
C GLU A 131 16.10 -2.90 10.18
N CYS A 132 15.58 -2.05 9.28
CA CYS A 132 14.92 -2.50 8.06
C CYS A 132 15.82 -3.43 7.22
N ALA A 133 17.10 -3.10 7.07
CA ALA A 133 18.06 -3.87 6.28
C ALA A 133 18.31 -5.29 6.83
N LYS A 134 18.05 -5.55 8.11
CA LYS A 134 18.14 -6.91 8.69
C LYS A 134 17.04 -7.84 8.18
N HIS A 135 15.94 -7.28 7.69
CA HIS A 135 14.71 -8.02 7.39
C HIS A 135 14.27 -7.90 5.93
N ILE A 136 14.62 -6.81 5.26
CA ILE A 136 14.26 -6.54 3.87
C ILE A 136 15.44 -6.91 2.99
N LYS A 137 15.25 -7.90 2.13
CA LYS A 137 16.27 -8.29 1.14
C LYS A 137 16.44 -7.17 0.12
N ASN A 138 17.68 -6.80 -0.14
CA ASN A 138 18.09 -6.00 -1.28
C ASN A 138 18.72 -6.93 -2.32
N ASP A 139 18.42 -6.74 -3.59
CA ASP A 139 19.16 -7.42 -4.67
C ASP A 139 20.50 -6.71 -4.98
N ALA A 140 20.86 -5.71 -4.17
CA ALA A 140 21.98 -4.79 -4.38
C ALA A 140 23.13 -4.96 -3.36
N GLU A 141 23.03 -5.90 -2.43
CA GLU A 141 24.13 -6.36 -1.55
C GLU A 141 24.42 -7.85 -1.79
#